data_AF-A0A1C2HY01-F1
#
_entry.id   AF-A0A1C2HY01-F1
#
_cell.length_a   1.000
_cell.length_b   1.000
_cell.length_c   1.000
_cell.angle_alpha   90.00
_cell.angle_beta   90.00
_cell.angle_gamma   90.00
#
_symmetry.space_group_name_H-M   'P 1'
#
loop_
_entity.id
_entity.type
_entity.pdbx_description
1 polymer ?
#
loop_
_entity_poly.entity_id
_entity_poly.type
_entity_poly.pdbx_seq_one_letter_code
_entity_poly.pdbx_strand_id
1 'polypeptide(L)'
;MKKKLLLWAACIFAVAGSAYADNIPLSSAQESLLQTAATAFSQGNYRPAAEALPALENTYMGSWVGYWSLQPRLKTLTQEQYLQYSARFPDGVAHHLLRRQWLIQLAHRQDWNNFTRVYQSGQKPDLIQLRCDALRDPALQNENVVSPFFLWSSAPASNHSCNAMARDGLQQGLITQDQLWQRLQQMFEASAFSEARHFAPYLNGQAGTELTATIDHPDIWIQTHIQQNGTGSWSGTQTRLLELALLRLATIHPLQTVKFVQQIHTLNAAQKARVLYNCAFQATQTFRPESGSWYQLAYNTDPQFHPQPEMLAWMVRTAIRVGRWTMVNDAVTLMDPPQSQQRQWQFWKAVAMLQLGHTVQAKAELGTLASPWTYYGQLAMAALGQSLDLNTNTAAEPEDIALPVLQETASERAAIKLYQLGLYYDALSEWDHDLSTLSTPGQIKATARMAFQQQAWLLGIHASSLIPHGGDWRQGYVLPYADEISGAANQTGLRRAFLAGLIRQESGFAFGIRS
;
A
#
# COMPACT_ATOMS: atom_id res chain seq x y z
N MET A 1 30.70 -36.25 66.67
CA MET A 1 31.91 -36.71 65.95
C MET A 1 31.54 -37.14 64.54
N LYS A 2 32.39 -36.83 63.54
CA LYS A 2 32.32 -37.11 62.08
C LYS A 2 31.38 -36.16 61.33
N LYS A 3 31.84 -35.16 60.56
CA LYS A 3 32.80 -35.02 59.43
C LYS A 3 31.98 -34.54 58.22
N LYS A 4 32.21 -33.29 57.83
CA LYS A 4 31.65 -32.58 56.67
C LYS A 4 32.10 -33.27 55.37
N LEU A 5 31.19 -33.39 54.40
CA LEU A 5 31.52 -33.48 52.98
C LEU A 5 30.77 -32.35 52.26
N LEU A 6 31.52 -31.37 51.77
CA LEU A 6 31.06 -30.37 50.80
C LEU A 6 31.26 -30.97 49.41
N LEU A 7 30.17 -31.13 48.65
CA LEU A 7 30.20 -31.39 47.22
C LEU A 7 29.88 -30.07 46.52
N TRP A 8 30.89 -29.50 45.87
CA TRP A 8 30.74 -28.41 44.91
C TRP A 8 30.15 -28.98 43.62
N ALA A 9 28.93 -28.59 43.28
CA ALA A 9 28.39 -28.76 41.94
C ALA A 9 28.69 -27.49 41.13
N ALA A 10 29.59 -27.61 40.16
CA ALA A 10 29.86 -26.56 39.19
C ALA A 10 28.66 -26.42 38.25
N CYS A 11 27.90 -25.33 38.38
CA CYS A 11 26.93 -24.92 37.37
C CYS A 11 27.69 -24.41 36.15
N ILE A 12 27.77 -25.23 35.10
CA ILE A 12 28.11 -24.80 33.75
C ILE A 12 26.93 -23.96 33.26
N PHE A 13 27.05 -22.64 33.33
CA PHE A 13 26.19 -21.74 32.57
C PHE A 13 26.55 -21.90 31.10
N ALA A 14 25.74 -22.68 30.37
CA ALA A 14 25.73 -22.61 28.91
C ALA A 14 25.19 -21.24 28.52
N VAL A 15 26.09 -20.31 28.22
CA VAL A 15 25.75 -19.10 27.48
C VAL A 15 25.25 -19.56 26.11
N ALA A 16 23.94 -19.49 25.89
CA ALA A 16 23.38 -19.59 24.55
C ALA A 16 23.92 -18.39 23.76
N GLY A 17 25.00 -18.62 23.01
CA GLY A 17 25.50 -17.65 22.07
C GLY A 17 24.40 -17.38 21.05
N SER A 18 23.92 -16.14 20.99
CA SER A 18 23.27 -15.62 19.80
C SER A 18 24.23 -15.89 18.65
N ALA A 19 23.89 -16.83 17.77
CA ALA A 19 24.68 -17.12 16.58
C ALA A 19 24.57 -15.90 15.67
N TYR A 20 25.47 -14.93 15.86
CA TYR A 20 25.66 -13.86 14.90
C TYR A 20 26.02 -14.52 13.56
N ALA A 21 25.24 -14.25 12.52
CA ALA A 21 25.58 -14.71 11.19
C ALA A 21 26.96 -14.18 10.82
N ASP A 22 27.84 -15.06 10.34
CA ASP A 22 29.17 -14.64 9.92
C ASP A 22 29.02 -13.72 8.70
N ASN A 23 29.39 -12.45 8.88
CA ASN A 23 29.43 -11.45 7.83
C ASN A 23 30.72 -11.60 6.99
N ILE A 24 30.97 -12.83 6.55
CA ILE A 24 32.15 -13.23 5.79
C ILE A 24 31.68 -13.57 4.36
N PRO A 25 32.47 -13.23 3.33
CA PRO A 25 32.21 -13.68 1.97
C PRO A 25 32.03 -15.21 1.89
N LEU A 26 31.11 -15.65 1.05
CA LEU A 26 30.86 -17.08 0.85
C LEU A 26 32.05 -17.73 0.12
N SER A 27 32.38 -18.97 0.46
CA SER A 27 33.28 -19.78 -0.36
C SER A 27 32.64 -20.09 -1.73
N SER A 28 33.45 -20.39 -2.75
CA SER A 28 32.93 -20.73 -4.08
C SER A 28 31.94 -21.91 -4.07
N ALA A 29 32.13 -22.88 -3.16
CA ALA A 29 31.20 -23.98 -2.97
C ALA A 29 29.85 -23.50 -2.42
N GLN A 30 29.87 -22.62 -1.41
CA GLN A 30 28.67 -22.01 -0.83
C GLN A 30 27.95 -21.11 -1.86
N GLU A 31 28.69 -20.37 -2.68
CA GLU A 31 28.11 -19.55 -3.76
C GLU A 31 27.37 -20.42 -4.79
N SER A 32 27.97 -21.53 -5.21
CA SER A 32 27.32 -22.46 -6.14
C SER A 32 26.04 -23.08 -5.55
N LEU A 33 26.06 -23.44 -4.26
CA LEU A 33 24.88 -23.94 -3.56
C LEU A 33 23.78 -22.88 -3.48
N LEU A 34 24.14 -21.64 -3.13
CA LEU A 34 23.21 -20.53 -3.03
C LEU A 34 22.56 -20.21 -4.39
N GLN A 35 23.34 -20.14 -5.48
CA GLN A 35 22.82 -19.90 -6.83
C GLN A 35 21.82 -20.97 -7.24
N THR A 36 22.14 -22.24 -6.96
CA THR A 36 21.26 -23.38 -7.27
C THR A 36 19.97 -23.31 -6.46
N ALA A 37 20.07 -23.01 -5.16
CA ALA A 37 18.93 -22.83 -4.27
C ALA A 37 18.01 -21.69 -4.73
N ALA A 38 18.55 -20.51 -5.04
CA ALA A 38 17.80 -19.35 -5.50
C ALA A 38 17.10 -19.60 -6.85
N THR A 39 17.82 -20.21 -7.80
CA THR A 39 17.26 -20.55 -9.11
C THR A 39 16.09 -21.53 -8.98
N ALA A 40 16.25 -22.58 -8.16
CA ALA A 40 15.19 -23.55 -7.91
C ALA A 40 14.00 -22.93 -7.16
N PHE A 41 14.26 -22.04 -6.20
CA PHE A 41 13.24 -21.29 -5.48
C PHE A 41 12.37 -20.46 -6.43
N SER A 42 12.97 -19.76 -7.40
CA SER A 42 12.23 -18.99 -8.41
C SER A 42 11.27 -19.85 -9.26
N GLN A 43 11.49 -21.17 -9.29
CA GLN A 43 10.66 -22.17 -9.98
C GLN A 43 9.70 -22.90 -9.02
N GLY A 44 9.63 -22.49 -7.75
CA GLY A 44 8.80 -23.12 -6.71
C GLY A 44 9.38 -24.42 -6.13
N ASN A 45 10.63 -24.76 -6.44
CA ASN A 45 11.29 -25.96 -5.92
C ASN A 45 12.13 -25.67 -4.68
N TYR A 46 11.66 -26.13 -3.52
CA TYR A 46 12.30 -25.91 -2.23
C TYR A 46 13.49 -26.85 -1.94
N ARG A 47 13.62 -27.97 -2.66
CA ARG A 47 14.56 -29.05 -2.29
C ARG A 47 16.03 -28.60 -2.29
N PRO A 48 16.54 -27.89 -3.32
CA PRO A 48 17.93 -27.46 -3.32
C PRO A 48 18.26 -26.50 -2.17
N ALA A 49 17.30 -25.66 -1.75
CA ALA A 49 17.47 -24.82 -0.57
C ALA A 49 17.54 -25.63 0.73
N ALA A 50 16.68 -26.66 0.87
CA ALA A 50 16.72 -27.57 2.03
C ALA A 50 18.05 -28.34 2.12
N GLU A 51 18.58 -28.79 0.98
CA GLU A 51 19.87 -29.50 0.88
C GLU A 51 21.07 -28.58 1.17
N ALA A 52 21.00 -27.32 0.73
CA ALA A 52 22.06 -26.33 0.95
C ALA A 52 22.09 -25.76 2.37
N LEU A 53 20.98 -25.83 3.11
CA LEU A 53 20.82 -25.18 4.42
C LEU A 53 21.94 -25.53 5.42
N PRO A 54 22.36 -26.80 5.63
CA PRO A 54 23.43 -27.11 6.59
C PRO A 54 24.77 -26.42 6.28
N ALA A 55 25.06 -26.13 5.00
CA ALA A 55 26.29 -25.47 4.59
C ALA A 55 26.19 -23.93 4.64
N LEU A 56 24.97 -23.38 4.67
CA LEU A 56 24.69 -21.95 4.56
C LEU A 56 24.06 -21.35 5.83
N GLU A 57 23.61 -22.16 6.79
CA GLU A 57 22.86 -21.71 7.95
C GLU A 57 23.63 -20.79 8.91
N ASN A 58 24.96 -20.79 8.86
CA ASN A 58 25.81 -19.89 9.67
C ASN A 58 26.27 -18.64 8.90
N THR A 59 25.84 -18.49 7.64
CA THR A 59 26.21 -17.37 6.78
C THR A 59 25.16 -16.26 6.82
N TYR A 60 25.50 -15.07 6.32
CA TYR A 60 24.54 -13.97 6.14
C TYR A 60 23.31 -14.33 5.28
N MET A 61 23.35 -15.40 4.48
CA MET A 61 22.21 -15.90 3.69
C MET A 61 21.42 -17.02 4.37
N GLY A 62 21.81 -17.47 5.57
CA GLY A 62 21.21 -18.65 6.21
C GLY A 62 19.70 -18.54 6.39
N SER A 63 19.21 -17.38 6.85
CA SER A 63 17.78 -17.12 7.06
C SER A 63 17.00 -17.18 5.74
N TRP A 64 17.54 -16.62 4.65
CA TRP A 64 16.94 -16.68 3.31
C TRP A 64 16.91 -18.09 2.74
N VAL A 65 17.98 -18.87 2.90
CA VAL A 65 18.01 -20.27 2.45
C VAL A 65 16.99 -21.10 3.23
N GLY A 66 16.87 -20.87 4.54
CA GLY A 66 15.82 -21.47 5.36
C GLY A 66 14.43 -21.09 4.86
N TYR A 67 14.19 -19.81 4.57
CA TYR A 67 12.94 -19.32 4.00
C TYR A 67 12.58 -20.02 2.69
N TRP A 68 13.52 -20.09 1.74
CA TRP A 68 13.32 -20.77 0.45
C TRP A 68 13.02 -22.27 0.59
N SER A 69 13.52 -22.92 1.65
CA SER A 69 13.25 -24.33 1.94
C SER A 69 11.82 -24.60 2.45
N LEU A 70 11.11 -23.56 2.91
CA LEU A 70 9.80 -23.67 3.55
C LEU A 70 8.68 -22.97 2.75
N GLN A 71 8.94 -21.78 2.22
CA GLN A 71 7.91 -20.94 1.61
C GLN A 71 7.15 -21.61 0.45
N PRO A 72 7.80 -22.30 -0.51
CA PRO A 72 7.08 -22.90 -1.63
C PRO A 72 6.08 -24.00 -1.21
N ARG A 73 6.24 -24.51 0.02
CA ARG A 73 5.43 -25.60 0.58
C ARG A 73 4.63 -25.16 1.81
N LEU A 74 4.27 -23.88 1.94
CA LEU A 74 3.43 -23.38 3.04
C LEU A 74 2.18 -24.23 3.29
N LYS A 75 1.54 -24.76 2.23
CA LYS A 75 0.35 -25.63 2.34
C LYS A 75 0.60 -26.96 3.05
N THR A 76 1.82 -27.48 3.06
CA THR A 76 2.21 -28.72 3.74
C THR A 76 3.20 -28.49 4.89
N LEU A 77 3.65 -27.25 5.09
CA LEU A 77 4.46 -26.85 6.24
C LEU A 77 3.75 -27.22 7.54
N THR A 78 4.51 -27.82 8.46
CA THR A 78 4.05 -28.16 9.80
C THR A 78 4.46 -27.08 10.81
N GLN A 79 3.73 -27.01 11.92
CA GLN A 79 4.09 -26.10 13.02
C GLN A 79 5.50 -26.35 13.54
N GLU A 80 5.91 -27.62 13.66
CA GLU A 80 7.26 -27.99 14.12
C GLU A 80 8.35 -27.45 13.18
N GLN A 81 8.17 -27.59 11.86
CA GLN A 81 9.13 -27.08 10.88
C GLN A 81 9.24 -25.54 10.94
N TYR A 82 8.11 -24.84 11.11
CA TYR A 82 8.12 -23.39 11.33
C TYR A 82 8.87 -23.04 12.62
N LEU A 83 8.60 -23.72 13.73
CA LEU A 83 9.24 -23.45 15.02
C LEU A 83 10.73 -23.75 14.99
N GLN A 84 11.17 -24.82 14.30
CA GLN A 84 12.59 -25.13 14.11
C GLN A 84 13.30 -24.00 13.35
N TYR A 85 12.72 -23.53 12.23
CA TYR A 85 13.25 -22.39 11.50
C TYR A 85 13.26 -21.12 12.35
N SER A 86 12.15 -20.81 13.03
CA SER A 86 12.01 -19.62 13.87
C SER A 86 12.95 -19.62 15.06
N ALA A 87 13.29 -20.79 15.60
CA ALA A 87 14.27 -20.90 16.68
C ALA A 87 15.70 -20.67 16.18
N ARG A 88 15.99 -21.10 14.94
CA ARG A 88 17.29 -20.91 14.30
C ARG A 88 17.50 -19.48 13.80
N PHE A 89 16.46 -18.87 13.24
CA PHE A 89 16.43 -17.53 12.68
C PHE A 89 15.26 -16.76 13.31
N PRO A 90 15.47 -16.16 14.50
CA PRO A 90 14.38 -15.55 15.30
C PRO A 90 13.94 -14.17 14.81
N ASP A 91 14.72 -13.54 13.93
CA ASP A 91 14.55 -12.17 13.46
C ASP A 91 15.01 -11.99 12.01
N GLY A 92 14.96 -10.74 11.52
CA GLY A 92 15.30 -10.37 10.16
C GLY A 92 14.13 -10.49 9.17
N VAL A 93 14.34 -9.96 7.96
CA VAL A 93 13.28 -9.81 6.96
C VAL A 93 12.71 -11.16 6.53
N ALA A 94 13.56 -12.14 6.22
CA ALA A 94 13.13 -13.49 5.85
C ALA A 94 12.26 -14.16 6.93
N HIS A 95 12.59 -13.99 8.21
CA HIS A 95 11.76 -14.46 9.33
C HIS A 95 10.40 -13.79 9.33
N HIS A 96 10.37 -12.45 9.28
CA HIS A 96 9.11 -11.70 9.32
C HIS A 96 8.20 -12.03 8.13
N LEU A 97 8.77 -12.21 6.93
CA LEU A 97 8.05 -12.66 5.74
C LEU A 97 7.45 -14.06 5.93
N LEU A 98 8.25 -15.03 6.39
CA LEU A 98 7.74 -16.38 6.62
C LEU A 98 6.65 -16.39 7.68
N ARG A 99 6.86 -15.71 8.80
CA ARG A 99 5.89 -15.62 9.90
C ARG A 99 4.56 -15.07 9.40
N ARG A 100 4.59 -13.97 8.63
CA ARG A 100 3.38 -13.38 8.04
C ARG A 100 2.65 -14.37 7.14
N GLN A 101 3.36 -15.03 6.23
CA GLN A 101 2.75 -16.00 5.31
C GLN A 101 2.23 -17.25 6.04
N TRP A 102 2.93 -17.68 7.09
CA TRP A 102 2.52 -18.80 7.93
C TRP A 102 1.26 -18.48 8.73
N LEU A 103 1.14 -17.28 9.31
CA LEU A 103 -0.07 -16.81 9.96
C LEU A 103 -1.28 -16.80 9.00
N ILE A 104 -1.09 -16.33 7.76
CA ILE A 104 -2.15 -16.36 6.74
C ILE A 104 -2.57 -17.81 6.46
N GLN A 105 -1.60 -18.72 6.34
CA GLN A 105 -1.86 -20.13 6.08
C GLN A 105 -2.58 -20.83 7.24
N LEU A 106 -2.23 -20.49 8.49
CA LEU A 106 -2.90 -20.99 9.70
C LEU A 106 -4.35 -20.49 9.79
N ALA A 107 -4.58 -19.20 9.52
CA ALA A 107 -5.93 -18.63 9.48
C ALA A 107 -6.80 -19.28 8.39
N HIS A 108 -6.23 -19.55 7.21
CA HIS A 108 -6.94 -20.29 6.15
C HIS A 108 -7.29 -21.72 6.58
N ARG A 109 -6.43 -22.39 7.35
CA ARG A 109 -6.70 -23.72 7.93
C ARG A 109 -7.64 -23.68 9.14
N GLN A 110 -7.96 -22.48 9.66
CA GLN A 110 -8.64 -22.29 10.93
C GLN A 110 -7.94 -22.99 12.10
N ASP A 111 -6.60 -23.12 12.02
CA ASP A 111 -5.78 -23.70 13.08
C ASP A 111 -5.44 -22.62 14.12
N TRP A 112 -6.47 -22.22 14.87
CA TRP A 112 -6.42 -21.11 15.83
C TRP A 112 -5.40 -21.34 16.96
N ASN A 113 -5.26 -22.59 17.43
CA ASN A 113 -4.27 -22.93 18.46
C ASN A 113 -2.84 -22.61 18.02
N ASN A 114 -2.44 -23.03 16.81
CA ASN A 114 -1.13 -22.69 16.28
C ASN A 114 -1.05 -21.22 15.84
N PHE A 115 -2.13 -20.64 15.32
CA PHE A 115 -2.20 -19.22 14.95
C PHE A 115 -1.87 -18.33 16.15
N THR A 116 -2.55 -18.52 17.28
CA THR A 116 -2.33 -17.77 18.52
C THR A 116 -0.87 -17.82 18.98
N ARG A 117 -0.28 -19.03 19.00
CA ARG A 117 1.12 -19.23 19.39
C ARG A 117 2.08 -18.40 18.52
N VAL A 118 1.91 -18.43 17.20
CA VAL A 118 2.75 -17.69 16.26
C VAL A 118 2.45 -16.19 16.30
N TYR A 119 1.20 -15.81 16.52
CA TYR A 119 0.77 -14.41 16.58
C TYR A 119 1.32 -13.70 17.82
N GLN A 120 1.40 -14.38 18.96
CA GLN A 120 1.95 -13.83 20.20
C GLN A 120 3.49 -13.87 20.25
N SER A 121 4.14 -14.74 19.45
CA SER A 121 5.61 -14.89 19.48
C SER A 121 6.39 -13.72 18.85
N GLY A 122 5.72 -12.70 18.33
CA GLY A 122 6.35 -11.57 17.66
C GLY A 122 5.45 -10.34 17.65
N GLN A 123 5.91 -9.28 16.99
CA GLN A 123 5.13 -8.05 16.89
C GLN A 123 3.77 -8.29 16.22
N LYS A 124 2.78 -7.48 16.63
CA LYS A 124 1.44 -7.48 16.03
C LYS A 124 1.58 -7.17 14.53
N PRO A 125 1.05 -8.00 13.62
CA PRO A 125 1.18 -7.75 12.19
C PRO A 125 0.49 -6.46 11.76
N ASP A 126 1.15 -5.68 10.90
CA ASP A 126 0.55 -4.49 10.27
C ASP A 126 -0.59 -4.85 9.29
N LEU A 127 -0.55 -6.08 8.74
CA LEU A 127 -1.54 -6.54 7.78
C LEU A 127 -2.93 -6.65 8.45
N ILE A 128 -3.84 -5.78 8.03
CA ILE A 128 -5.22 -5.71 8.56
C ILE A 128 -5.94 -7.06 8.51
N GLN A 129 -5.69 -7.86 7.49
CA GLN A 129 -6.23 -9.22 7.36
C GLN A 129 -5.89 -10.09 8.58
N LEU A 130 -4.62 -10.10 9.00
CA LEU A 130 -4.16 -10.89 10.15
C LEU A 130 -4.69 -10.35 11.47
N ARG A 131 -4.88 -9.03 11.58
CA ARG A 131 -5.53 -8.41 12.74
C ARG A 131 -7.01 -8.80 12.82
N CYS A 132 -7.70 -8.88 11.69
CA CYS A 132 -9.07 -9.38 11.60
C CYS A 132 -9.16 -10.88 11.91
N ASP A 133 -8.22 -11.69 11.40
CA ASP A 133 -8.16 -13.12 11.73
C ASP A 133 -7.88 -13.35 13.23
N ALA A 134 -7.03 -12.54 13.86
CA ALA A 134 -6.80 -12.60 15.30
C ALA A 134 -8.07 -12.33 16.12
N LEU A 135 -8.97 -11.44 15.68
CA LEU A 135 -10.25 -11.19 16.36
C LEU A 135 -11.25 -12.35 16.25
N ARG A 136 -11.01 -13.32 15.35
CA ARG A 136 -11.82 -14.53 15.21
C ARG A 136 -11.37 -15.64 16.15
N ASP A 137 -10.16 -15.51 16.73
CA ASP A 137 -9.64 -16.42 17.74
C ASP A 137 -10.07 -15.95 19.14
N PRO A 138 -10.88 -16.72 19.89
CA PRO A 138 -11.30 -16.35 21.24
C PRO A 138 -10.13 -16.10 22.20
N ALA A 139 -8.98 -16.75 21.99
CA ALA A 139 -7.79 -16.55 22.83
C ALA A 139 -7.17 -15.16 22.65
N LEU A 140 -7.35 -14.53 21.48
CA LEU A 140 -6.78 -13.22 21.14
C LEU A 140 -7.81 -12.08 21.16
N GLN A 141 -9.10 -12.41 21.26
CA GLN A 141 -10.19 -11.42 21.21
C GLN A 141 -10.03 -10.34 22.30
N ASN A 142 -9.60 -10.73 23.51
CA ASN A 142 -9.40 -9.83 24.65
C ASN A 142 -8.09 -9.02 24.60
N GLU A 143 -7.13 -9.40 23.74
CA GLU A 143 -5.85 -8.68 23.58
C GLU A 143 -5.94 -7.49 22.61
N ASN A 144 -7.07 -7.38 21.91
CA ASN A 144 -7.32 -6.35 20.91
C ASN A 144 -8.18 -5.23 21.49
N VAL A 145 -7.54 -4.07 21.71
CA VAL A 145 -8.19 -2.83 22.19
C VAL A 145 -9.01 -2.14 21.08
N VAL A 146 -8.87 -2.59 19.84
CA VAL A 146 -9.50 -1.95 18.67
C VAL A 146 -10.88 -2.55 18.41
N SER A 147 -11.88 -1.67 18.25
CA SER A 147 -13.25 -2.08 17.89
C SER A 147 -13.27 -2.94 16.61
N PRO A 148 -13.99 -4.09 16.59
CA PRO A 148 -14.19 -4.89 15.39
C PRO A 148 -14.71 -4.08 14.20
N PHE A 149 -15.64 -3.15 14.44
CA PHE A 149 -16.18 -2.30 13.39
C PHE A 149 -15.15 -1.32 12.81
N PHE A 150 -14.30 -0.73 13.64
CA PHE A 150 -13.24 0.16 13.15
C PHE A 150 -12.27 -0.59 12.22
N LEU A 151 -11.89 -1.80 12.62
CA LEU A 151 -11.00 -2.64 11.82
C LEU A 151 -11.68 -3.07 10.50
N TRP A 152 -12.96 -3.45 10.55
CA TRP A 152 -13.72 -3.84 9.37
C TRP A 152 -13.95 -2.68 8.40
N SER A 153 -14.34 -1.49 8.90
CA SER A 153 -14.60 -0.32 8.07
C SER A 153 -13.33 0.26 7.43
N SER A 154 -12.16 0.05 8.04
CA SER A 154 -10.86 0.44 7.49
C SER A 154 -10.31 -0.54 6.44
N ALA A 155 -10.86 -1.76 6.35
CA ALA A 155 -10.42 -2.75 5.38
C ALA A 155 -11.05 -2.50 3.99
N PRO A 156 -10.38 -2.90 2.89
CA PRO A 156 -11.03 -2.98 1.59
C PRO A 156 -12.30 -3.83 1.65
N ALA A 157 -13.33 -3.46 0.88
CA ALA A 157 -14.60 -4.18 0.86
C ALA A 157 -14.45 -5.67 0.48
N SER A 158 -13.46 -6.00 -0.34
CA SER A 158 -13.10 -7.35 -0.76
C SER A 158 -12.29 -8.16 0.27
N ASN A 159 -11.93 -7.59 1.42
CA ASN A 159 -11.10 -8.31 2.40
C ASN A 159 -11.87 -9.47 3.07
N HIS A 160 -11.53 -10.70 2.69
CA HIS A 160 -12.23 -11.90 3.16
C HIS A 160 -12.14 -12.12 4.68
N SER A 161 -10.96 -11.95 5.30
CA SER A 161 -10.80 -12.18 6.75
C SER A 161 -11.57 -11.16 7.57
N CYS A 162 -11.53 -9.88 7.20
CA CYS A 162 -12.29 -8.85 7.88
C CYS A 162 -13.79 -9.02 7.69
N ASN A 163 -14.24 -9.44 6.50
CA ASN A 163 -15.65 -9.77 6.28
C ASN A 163 -16.08 -11.02 7.08
N ALA A 164 -15.21 -12.01 7.25
CA ALA A 164 -15.47 -13.17 8.11
C ALA A 164 -15.59 -12.76 9.58
N MET A 165 -14.62 -12.00 10.08
CA MET A 165 -14.64 -11.44 11.43
C MET A 165 -15.90 -10.60 11.69
N ALA A 166 -16.33 -9.80 10.71
CA ALA A 166 -17.52 -8.98 10.86
C ALA A 166 -18.81 -9.82 10.98
N ARG A 167 -18.91 -10.93 10.23
CA ARG A 167 -20.03 -11.87 10.36
C ARG A 167 -20.08 -12.50 11.75
N ASP A 168 -18.93 -12.92 12.29
CA ASP A 168 -18.81 -13.44 13.65
C ASP A 168 -19.21 -12.35 14.67
N GLY A 169 -18.72 -11.12 14.49
CA GLY A 169 -19.03 -9.96 15.34
C GLY A 169 -20.50 -9.53 15.32
N LEU A 170 -21.19 -9.65 14.18
CA LEU A 170 -22.64 -9.38 14.07
C LEU A 170 -23.47 -10.40 14.85
N GLN A 171 -23.09 -11.68 14.83
CA GLN A 171 -23.77 -12.73 15.60
C GLN A 171 -23.58 -12.55 17.11
N GLN A 172 -22.39 -12.07 17.50
CA GLN A 172 -22.04 -11.81 18.90
C GLN A 172 -22.56 -10.45 19.41
N GLY A 173 -23.17 -9.63 18.55
CA GLY A 173 -23.63 -8.27 18.91
C GLY A 173 -22.51 -7.26 19.11
N LEU A 174 -21.26 -7.59 18.74
CA LEU A 174 -20.10 -6.69 18.80
C LEU A 174 -20.10 -5.65 17.67
N ILE A 175 -20.84 -5.93 16.59
CA ILE A 175 -21.11 -5.00 15.50
C ILE A 175 -22.61 -4.74 15.47
N THR A 176 -23.00 -3.48 15.48
CA THR A 176 -24.41 -3.07 15.53
C THR A 176 -25.05 -3.05 14.14
N GLN A 177 -26.39 -3.01 14.09
CA GLN A 177 -27.13 -2.85 12.83
C GLN A 177 -26.79 -1.53 12.12
N ASP A 178 -26.60 -0.43 12.86
CA ASP A 178 -26.20 0.85 12.27
C ASP A 178 -24.82 0.78 11.62
N GLN A 179 -23.88 0.10 12.27
CA GLN A 179 -22.55 -0.16 11.73
C GLN A 179 -22.59 -1.03 10.48
N LEU A 180 -23.44 -2.07 10.46
CA LEU A 180 -23.67 -2.88 9.27
C LEU A 180 -24.19 -2.03 8.10
N TRP A 181 -25.20 -1.18 8.32
CA TRP A 181 -25.71 -0.29 7.28
C TRP A 181 -24.66 0.71 6.77
N GLN A 182 -23.88 1.29 7.68
CA GLN A 182 -22.76 2.17 7.29
C GLN A 182 -21.77 1.42 6.39
N ARG A 183 -21.46 0.17 6.71
CA ARG A 183 -20.53 -0.64 5.93
C ARG A 183 -21.12 -1.09 4.59
N LEU A 184 -22.39 -1.45 4.52
CA LEU A 184 -23.08 -1.72 3.26
C LEU A 184 -23.02 -0.50 2.34
N GLN A 185 -23.25 0.71 2.87
CA GLN A 185 -23.13 1.95 2.12
C GLN A 185 -21.72 2.14 1.55
N GLN A 186 -20.66 1.87 2.33
CA GLN A 186 -19.27 1.89 1.83
C GLN A 186 -19.00 0.83 0.76
N MET A 187 -19.54 -0.38 0.92
CA MET A 187 -19.40 -1.45 -0.06
C MET A 187 -20.06 -1.10 -1.40
N PHE A 188 -21.20 -0.42 -1.38
CA PHE A 188 -21.87 0.03 -2.60
C PHE A 188 -21.12 1.17 -3.29
N GLU A 189 -20.55 2.14 -2.56
CA GLU A 189 -19.65 3.14 -3.14
C GLU A 189 -18.42 2.49 -3.79
N ALA A 190 -17.88 1.43 -3.18
CA ALA A 190 -16.77 0.65 -3.72
C ALA A 190 -17.18 -0.36 -4.81
N SER A 191 -18.46 -0.39 -5.23
CA SER A 191 -19.01 -1.37 -6.17
C SER A 191 -18.83 -2.84 -5.77
N ALA A 192 -18.64 -3.13 -4.48
CA ALA A 192 -18.45 -4.46 -3.91
C ALA A 192 -19.80 -5.13 -3.59
N PHE A 193 -20.66 -5.25 -4.60
CA PHE A 193 -22.04 -5.72 -4.44
C PHE A 193 -22.13 -7.20 -4.04
N SER A 194 -21.21 -8.04 -4.56
CA SER A 194 -21.11 -9.45 -4.18
C SER A 194 -20.78 -9.62 -2.70
N GLU A 195 -19.87 -8.81 -2.19
CA GLU A 195 -19.44 -8.82 -0.80
C GLU A 195 -20.57 -8.31 0.11
N ALA A 196 -21.24 -7.22 -0.28
CA ALA A 196 -22.40 -6.70 0.43
C ALA A 196 -23.53 -7.74 0.53
N ARG A 197 -23.78 -8.52 -0.53
CA ARG A 197 -24.82 -9.57 -0.54
C ARG A 197 -24.61 -10.61 0.57
N HIS A 198 -23.37 -10.95 0.91
CA HIS A 198 -23.09 -11.90 2.00
C HIS A 198 -23.55 -11.42 3.38
N PHE A 199 -23.88 -10.13 3.52
CA PHE A 199 -24.41 -9.58 4.77
C PHE A 199 -25.94 -9.49 4.81
N ALA A 200 -26.65 -9.85 3.74
CA ALA A 200 -28.11 -9.89 3.72
C ALA A 200 -28.73 -10.73 4.87
N PRO A 201 -28.19 -11.91 5.24
CA PRO A 201 -28.74 -12.70 6.36
C PRO A 201 -28.62 -12.03 7.74
N TYR A 202 -27.83 -10.97 7.86
CA TYR A 202 -27.56 -10.28 9.12
C TYR A 202 -28.40 -9.01 9.28
N LEU A 203 -29.22 -8.66 8.28
CA LEU A 203 -30.16 -7.54 8.35
C LEU A 203 -31.48 -7.98 8.98
N ASN A 204 -32.08 -7.07 9.76
CA ASN A 204 -33.36 -7.33 10.43
C ASN A 204 -34.55 -7.32 9.46
N GLY A 205 -35.53 -8.20 9.71
CA GLY A 205 -36.81 -8.23 8.99
C GLY A 205 -36.64 -8.58 7.51
N GLN A 206 -37.38 -7.89 6.63
CA GLN A 206 -37.33 -8.14 5.18
C GLN A 206 -36.12 -7.48 4.49
N ALA A 207 -35.32 -6.68 5.21
CA ALA A 207 -34.24 -5.90 4.61
C ALA A 207 -33.17 -6.75 3.91
N GLY A 208 -32.95 -8.00 4.34
CA GLY A 208 -32.04 -8.92 3.65
C GLY A 208 -32.51 -9.31 2.24
N THR A 209 -33.80 -9.65 2.11
CA THR A 209 -34.44 -9.94 0.81
C THR A 209 -34.44 -8.70 -0.08
N GLU A 210 -34.81 -7.56 0.49
CA GLU A 210 -34.81 -6.28 -0.23
C GLU A 210 -33.41 -5.87 -0.70
N LEU A 211 -32.38 -6.03 0.15
CA LEU A 211 -30.99 -5.76 -0.22
C LEU A 211 -30.59 -6.55 -1.48
N THR A 212 -30.95 -7.83 -1.54
CA THR A 212 -30.69 -8.67 -2.70
C THR A 212 -31.36 -8.12 -3.96
N ALA A 213 -32.62 -7.70 -3.87
CA ALA A 213 -33.35 -7.07 -4.97
C ALA A 213 -32.73 -5.73 -5.41
N THR A 214 -32.25 -4.91 -4.47
CA THR A 214 -31.54 -3.65 -4.79
C THR A 214 -30.25 -3.86 -5.57
N ILE A 215 -29.59 -5.01 -5.39
CA ILE A 215 -28.36 -5.35 -6.10
C ILE A 215 -28.66 -5.86 -7.52
N ASP A 216 -29.64 -6.75 -7.65
CA ASP A 216 -29.95 -7.45 -8.90
C ASP A 216 -30.73 -6.57 -9.88
N HIS A 217 -31.76 -5.87 -9.38
CA HIS A 217 -32.70 -5.08 -10.18
C HIS A 217 -33.01 -3.72 -9.50
N PRO A 218 -32.02 -2.84 -9.33
CA PRO A 218 -32.18 -1.57 -8.61
C PRO A 218 -33.26 -0.66 -9.21
N ASP A 219 -33.36 -0.59 -10.53
CA ASP A 219 -34.31 0.24 -11.26
C ASP A 219 -35.75 -0.20 -11.01
N ILE A 220 -36.02 -1.50 -11.15
CA ILE A 220 -37.34 -2.11 -10.89
C ILE A 220 -37.70 -1.92 -9.42
N TRP A 221 -36.74 -2.15 -8.52
CA TRP A 221 -36.94 -1.98 -7.08
C TRP A 221 -37.34 -0.54 -6.73
N ILE A 222 -36.60 0.45 -7.23
CA ILE A 222 -36.86 1.89 -7.00
C ILE A 222 -38.25 2.26 -7.53
N GLN A 223 -38.57 1.89 -8.77
CA GLN A 223 -39.86 2.24 -9.39
C GLN A 223 -41.05 1.63 -8.64
N THR A 224 -40.93 0.37 -8.23
CA THR A 224 -41.97 -0.33 -7.46
C THR A 224 -42.24 0.39 -6.14
N HIS A 225 -41.18 0.80 -5.43
CA HIS A 225 -41.33 1.51 -4.16
C HIS A 225 -41.84 2.95 -4.33
N ILE A 226 -41.52 3.63 -5.42
CA ILE A 226 -42.13 4.93 -5.76
C ILE A 226 -43.64 4.77 -6.01
N GLN A 227 -44.07 3.70 -6.69
CA GLN A 227 -45.49 3.46 -6.94
C GLN A 227 -46.26 3.15 -5.65
N GLN A 228 -45.65 2.42 -4.72
CA GLN A 228 -46.27 2.04 -3.45
C GLN A 228 -46.29 3.18 -2.42
N ASN A 229 -45.17 3.91 -2.30
CA ASN A 229 -44.96 4.87 -1.20
C ASN A 229 -44.97 6.34 -1.68
N GLY A 230 -45.05 6.60 -2.99
CA GLY A 230 -44.82 7.92 -3.55
C GLY A 230 -43.36 8.35 -3.51
N THR A 231 -43.11 9.64 -3.70
CA THR A 231 -41.74 10.22 -3.76
C THR A 231 -41.20 10.72 -2.42
N GLY A 232 -41.95 10.56 -1.32
CA GLY A 232 -41.57 10.99 0.02
C GLY A 232 -42.09 10.05 1.12
N SER A 233 -41.68 10.28 2.37
CA SER A 233 -42.16 9.57 3.57
C SER A 233 -41.80 8.08 3.66
N TRP A 234 -40.61 7.69 3.22
CA TRP A 234 -40.15 6.30 3.34
C TRP A 234 -39.64 6.02 4.76
N SER A 235 -39.75 4.79 5.24
CA SER A 235 -39.17 4.40 6.53
C SER A 235 -37.64 4.53 6.52
N GLY A 236 -37.01 4.56 7.70
CA GLY A 236 -35.55 4.65 7.81
C GLY A 236 -34.83 3.52 7.07
N THR A 237 -35.33 2.28 7.18
CA THR A 237 -34.78 1.12 6.47
C THR A 237 -34.96 1.23 4.95
N GLN A 238 -36.15 1.64 4.48
CA GLN A 238 -36.41 1.85 3.05
C GLN A 238 -35.56 2.97 2.48
N THR A 239 -35.31 4.04 3.25
CA THR A 239 -34.44 5.15 2.83
C THR A 239 -32.99 4.69 2.68
N ARG A 240 -32.48 3.84 3.59
CA ARG A 240 -31.14 3.23 3.46
C ARG A 240 -31.07 2.32 2.23
N LEU A 241 -32.07 1.46 2.02
CA LEU A 241 -32.14 0.61 0.83
C LEU A 241 -32.23 1.41 -0.48
N LEU A 242 -32.96 2.53 -0.48
CA LEU A 242 -33.02 3.44 -1.62
C LEU A 242 -31.65 4.00 -1.98
N GLU A 243 -30.90 4.48 -0.99
CA GLU A 243 -29.54 4.97 -1.20
C GLU A 243 -28.66 3.89 -1.83
N LEU A 244 -28.71 2.65 -1.30
CA LEU A 244 -27.97 1.52 -1.87
C LEU A 244 -28.42 1.19 -3.30
N ALA A 245 -29.74 1.13 -3.57
CA ALA A 245 -30.27 0.89 -4.91
C ALA A 245 -29.83 1.96 -5.91
N LEU A 246 -29.81 3.24 -5.51
CA LEU A 246 -29.34 4.34 -6.34
C LEU A 246 -27.83 4.30 -6.59
N LEU A 247 -27.02 3.93 -5.59
CA LEU A 247 -25.58 3.71 -5.77
C LEU A 247 -25.31 2.57 -6.76
N ARG A 248 -26.06 1.45 -6.65
CA ARG A 248 -25.98 0.37 -7.63
C ARG A 248 -26.39 0.85 -9.02
N LEU A 249 -27.52 1.55 -9.14
CA LEU A 249 -28.00 2.09 -10.41
C LEU A 249 -27.02 3.09 -11.02
N ALA A 250 -26.31 3.90 -10.22
CA ALA A 250 -25.31 4.85 -10.69
C ALA A 250 -24.22 4.19 -11.54
N THR A 251 -23.83 2.95 -11.21
CA THR A 251 -22.82 2.19 -11.99
C THR A 251 -23.32 1.74 -13.36
N ILE A 252 -24.64 1.57 -13.53
CA ILE A 252 -25.26 0.99 -14.74
C ILE A 252 -25.92 2.08 -15.60
N HIS A 253 -26.73 2.94 -14.98
CA HIS A 253 -27.58 3.95 -15.61
C HIS A 253 -27.50 5.30 -14.88
N PRO A 254 -26.32 5.98 -14.84
CA PRO A 254 -26.13 7.18 -14.02
C PRO A 254 -27.06 8.34 -14.41
N LEU A 255 -27.42 8.48 -15.70
CA LEU A 255 -28.39 9.49 -16.14
C LEU A 255 -29.78 9.26 -15.52
N GLN A 256 -30.22 8.01 -15.43
CA GLN A 256 -31.48 7.67 -14.80
C GLN A 256 -31.41 7.87 -13.28
N THR A 257 -30.29 7.52 -12.65
CA THR A 257 -30.06 7.76 -11.23
C THR A 257 -30.16 9.25 -10.89
N VAL A 258 -29.53 10.13 -11.67
CA VAL A 258 -29.62 11.60 -11.46
C VAL A 258 -31.07 12.08 -11.51
N LYS A 259 -31.87 11.58 -12.46
CA LYS A 259 -33.31 11.88 -12.53
C LYS A 259 -34.06 11.42 -11.28
N PHE A 260 -33.82 10.20 -10.81
CA PHE A 260 -34.45 9.71 -9.58
C PHE A 260 -34.06 10.54 -8.35
N VAL A 261 -32.78 10.92 -8.22
CA VAL A 261 -32.32 11.77 -7.10
C VAL A 261 -33.02 13.13 -7.07
N GLN A 262 -33.31 13.71 -8.25
CA GLN A 262 -34.04 14.97 -8.36
C GLN A 262 -35.54 14.80 -8.03
N GLN A 263 -36.13 13.67 -8.39
CA GLN A 263 -37.56 13.37 -8.18
C GLN A 263 -37.88 12.94 -6.74
N ILE A 264 -36.98 12.23 -6.07
CA ILE A 264 -37.24 11.64 -4.74
C ILE A 264 -36.87 12.63 -3.63
N HIS A 265 -37.77 12.83 -2.68
CA HIS A 265 -37.63 13.79 -1.58
C HIS A 265 -37.32 13.13 -0.23
N THR A 266 -37.28 11.79 -0.15
CA THR A 266 -37.00 11.08 1.12
C THR A 266 -35.52 11.08 1.53
N LEU A 267 -34.60 11.32 0.58
CA LEU A 267 -33.16 11.39 0.83
C LEU A 267 -32.78 12.77 1.36
N ASN A 268 -31.91 12.82 2.36
CA ASN A 268 -31.31 14.07 2.81
C ASN A 268 -30.24 14.58 1.84
N ALA A 269 -29.75 15.82 2.06
CA ALA A 269 -28.77 16.47 1.20
C ALA A 269 -27.49 15.64 1.02
N ALA A 270 -26.92 15.11 2.12
CA ALA A 270 -25.71 14.30 2.09
C ALA A 270 -25.88 12.99 1.28
N GLN A 271 -27.02 12.30 1.43
CA GLN A 271 -27.32 11.09 0.67
C GLN A 271 -27.47 11.37 -0.83
N LYS A 272 -28.15 12.47 -1.18
CA LYS A 272 -28.26 12.92 -2.58
C LYS A 272 -26.88 13.25 -3.15
N ALA A 273 -26.07 14.03 -2.43
CA ALA A 273 -24.73 14.39 -2.84
C ALA A 273 -23.87 13.15 -3.05
N ARG A 274 -23.90 12.16 -2.14
CA ARG A 274 -23.19 10.88 -2.27
C ARG A 274 -23.51 10.18 -3.60
N VAL A 275 -24.80 9.99 -3.88
CA VAL A 275 -25.25 9.33 -5.11
C VAL A 275 -24.81 10.12 -6.35
N LEU A 276 -24.92 11.45 -6.32
CA LEU A 276 -24.55 12.33 -7.44
C LEU A 276 -23.04 12.33 -7.70
N TYR A 277 -22.20 12.32 -6.66
CA TYR A 277 -20.75 12.17 -6.80
C TYR A 277 -20.39 10.82 -7.44
N ASN A 278 -21.05 9.73 -7.04
CA ASN A 278 -20.87 8.41 -7.66
C ASN A 278 -21.31 8.41 -9.13
N CYS A 279 -22.42 9.07 -9.48
CA CYS A 279 -22.86 9.23 -10.86
C CYS A 279 -21.83 10.02 -11.70
N ALA A 280 -21.33 11.14 -11.16
CA ALA A 280 -20.33 11.96 -11.82
C ALA A 280 -19.00 11.23 -12.01
N PHE A 281 -18.59 10.44 -11.01
CA PHE A 281 -17.40 9.60 -11.09
C PHE A 281 -17.53 8.53 -12.18
N GLN A 282 -18.65 7.79 -12.21
CA GLN A 282 -18.92 6.80 -13.27
C GLN A 282 -18.98 7.46 -14.66
N ALA A 283 -19.57 8.65 -14.77
CA ALA A 283 -19.60 9.43 -15.99
C ALA A 283 -18.18 9.80 -16.47
N THR A 284 -17.30 10.13 -15.53
CA THR A 284 -15.90 10.47 -15.80
C THR A 284 -15.13 9.26 -16.33
N GLN A 285 -15.28 8.11 -15.67
CA GLN A 285 -14.63 6.86 -16.08
C GLN A 285 -15.10 6.37 -17.45
N THR A 286 -16.33 6.71 -17.84
CA THR A 286 -16.92 6.37 -19.14
C THR A 286 -16.89 7.53 -20.14
N PHE A 287 -16.08 8.56 -19.88
CA PHE A 287 -15.84 9.72 -20.75
C PHE A 287 -17.10 10.48 -21.20
N ARG A 288 -18.13 10.53 -20.34
CA ARG A 288 -19.36 11.26 -20.65
C ARG A 288 -19.20 12.77 -20.49
N PRO A 289 -19.75 13.58 -21.42
CA PRO A 289 -19.67 15.03 -21.37
C PRO A 289 -20.40 15.64 -20.16
N GLU A 290 -21.39 14.94 -19.58
CA GLU A 290 -22.17 15.40 -18.43
C GLU A 290 -21.41 15.29 -17.09
N SER A 291 -20.27 14.60 -17.04
CA SER A 291 -19.49 14.39 -15.81
C SER A 291 -19.26 15.69 -15.01
N GLY A 292 -18.81 16.75 -15.69
CA GLY A 292 -18.59 18.05 -15.06
C GLY A 292 -19.86 18.71 -14.52
N SER A 293 -21.01 18.59 -15.22
CA SER A 293 -22.27 19.16 -14.71
C SER A 293 -22.82 18.36 -13.54
N TRP A 294 -22.60 17.04 -13.49
CA TRP A 294 -23.00 16.21 -12.37
C TRP A 294 -22.13 16.41 -11.13
N TYR A 295 -20.82 16.63 -11.27
CA TYR A 295 -19.99 17.06 -10.14
C TYR A 295 -20.45 18.39 -9.56
N GLN A 296 -20.78 19.38 -10.42
CA GLN A 296 -21.33 20.66 -9.95
C GLN A 296 -22.66 20.47 -9.23
N LEU A 297 -23.55 19.62 -9.76
CA LEU A 297 -24.83 19.31 -9.14
C LEU A 297 -24.64 18.65 -7.77
N ALA A 298 -23.71 17.70 -7.66
CA ALA A 298 -23.37 17.05 -6.39
C ALA A 298 -22.88 18.07 -5.34
N TYR A 299 -21.92 18.92 -5.72
CA TYR A 299 -21.39 19.98 -4.86
C TYR A 299 -22.49 20.96 -4.40
N ASN A 300 -23.32 21.44 -5.32
CA ASN A 300 -24.40 22.38 -5.00
C ASN A 300 -25.50 21.76 -4.12
N THR A 301 -25.66 20.43 -4.15
CA THR A 301 -26.64 19.72 -3.34
C THR A 301 -26.26 19.70 -1.87
N ASP A 302 -24.97 19.52 -1.57
CA ASP A 302 -24.41 19.62 -0.23
C ASP A 302 -22.93 20.07 -0.31
N PRO A 303 -22.65 21.37 -0.19
CA PRO A 303 -21.28 21.90 -0.24
C PRO A 303 -20.39 21.46 0.92
N GLN A 304 -20.95 20.86 1.97
CA GLN A 304 -20.19 20.35 3.12
C GLN A 304 -19.99 18.83 3.06
N PHE A 305 -20.59 18.14 2.07
CA PHE A 305 -20.41 16.72 1.89
C PHE A 305 -18.99 16.41 1.40
N HIS A 306 -18.31 15.52 2.10
CA HIS A 306 -16.97 15.04 1.74
C HIS A 306 -17.10 13.65 1.07
N PRO A 307 -17.05 13.57 -0.27
CA PRO A 307 -17.03 12.29 -0.98
C PRO A 307 -15.67 11.60 -0.80
N GLN A 308 -15.54 10.37 -1.32
CA GLN A 308 -14.29 9.62 -1.28
C GLN A 308 -13.14 10.42 -1.94
N PRO A 309 -11.91 10.38 -1.39
CA PRO A 309 -10.78 11.15 -1.92
C PRO A 309 -10.54 10.97 -3.42
N GLU A 310 -10.71 9.75 -3.93
CA GLU A 310 -10.57 9.47 -5.36
C GLU A 310 -11.58 10.25 -6.21
N MET A 311 -12.82 10.41 -5.75
CA MET A 311 -13.84 11.17 -6.48
C MET A 311 -13.48 12.65 -6.57
N LEU A 312 -12.90 13.24 -5.52
CA LEU A 312 -12.40 14.63 -5.56
C LEU A 312 -11.21 14.77 -6.52
N ALA A 313 -10.30 13.79 -6.52
CA ALA A 313 -9.18 13.76 -7.46
C ALA A 313 -9.67 13.73 -8.92
N TRP A 314 -10.71 12.95 -9.21
CA TRP A 314 -11.33 12.91 -10.54
C TRP A 314 -12.20 14.11 -10.86
N MET A 315 -12.83 14.74 -9.86
CA MET A 315 -13.50 16.03 -10.01
C MET A 315 -12.52 17.11 -10.48
N VAL A 316 -11.32 17.21 -9.87
CA VAL A 316 -10.26 18.13 -10.33
C VAL A 316 -9.86 17.84 -11.78
N ARG A 317 -9.57 16.58 -12.12
CA ARG A 317 -9.18 16.20 -13.49
C ARG A 317 -10.26 16.54 -14.52
N THR A 318 -11.52 16.29 -14.17
CA THR A 318 -12.68 16.63 -15.00
C THR A 318 -12.79 18.14 -15.18
N ALA A 319 -12.70 18.89 -14.08
CA ALA A 319 -12.75 20.35 -14.08
C ALA A 319 -11.68 20.97 -14.99
N ILE A 320 -10.43 20.49 -14.91
CA ILE A 320 -9.33 20.91 -15.79
C ILE A 320 -9.69 20.63 -17.26
N ARG A 321 -10.15 19.41 -17.57
CA ARG A 321 -10.51 19.00 -18.94
C ARG A 321 -11.60 19.88 -19.55
N VAL A 322 -12.57 20.31 -18.75
CA VAL A 322 -13.69 21.15 -19.23
C VAL A 322 -13.51 22.64 -18.96
N GLY A 323 -12.33 23.08 -18.48
CA GLY A 323 -12.00 24.48 -18.23
C GLY A 323 -12.78 25.14 -17.08
N ARG A 324 -13.32 24.38 -16.13
CA ARG A 324 -14.09 24.90 -14.98
C ARG A 324 -13.19 25.13 -13.76
N TRP A 325 -12.45 26.24 -13.76
CA TRP A 325 -11.44 26.52 -12.74
C TRP A 325 -11.99 26.74 -11.32
N THR A 326 -13.22 27.26 -11.17
CA THR A 326 -13.88 27.35 -9.85
C THR A 326 -14.05 25.96 -9.23
N MET A 327 -14.46 24.97 -10.03
CA MET A 327 -14.64 23.59 -9.60
C MET A 327 -13.32 22.92 -9.16
N VAL A 328 -12.18 23.31 -9.74
CA VAL A 328 -10.87 22.87 -9.24
C VAL A 328 -10.66 23.37 -7.81
N ASN A 329 -10.92 24.65 -7.55
CA ASN A 329 -10.79 25.21 -6.21
C ASN A 329 -11.78 24.58 -5.21
N ASP A 330 -13.03 24.38 -5.61
CA ASP A 330 -14.06 23.75 -4.79
C ASP A 330 -13.65 22.33 -4.39
N ALA A 331 -13.22 21.53 -5.37
CA ALA A 331 -12.79 20.16 -5.14
C ALA A 331 -11.57 20.07 -4.22
N VAL A 332 -10.54 20.90 -4.45
CA VAL A 332 -9.32 20.90 -3.59
C VAL A 332 -9.63 21.41 -2.18
N THR A 333 -10.60 22.30 -2.01
CA THR A 333 -11.02 22.78 -0.68
C THR A 333 -11.77 21.70 0.12
N LEU A 334 -12.46 20.78 -0.56
CA LEU A 334 -13.12 19.63 0.05
C LEU A 334 -12.17 18.47 0.37
N MET A 335 -10.94 18.48 -0.15
CA MET A 335 -9.96 17.43 0.13
C MET A 335 -9.54 17.47 1.59
N ASP A 336 -9.41 16.31 2.21
CA ASP A 336 -8.88 16.19 3.56
C ASP A 336 -7.40 16.65 3.62
N PRO A 337 -6.82 16.90 4.81
CA PRO A 337 -5.44 17.37 4.91
C PRO A 337 -4.41 16.45 4.22
N PRO A 338 -4.47 15.11 4.39
CA PRO A 338 -3.55 14.20 3.69
C PRO A 338 -3.63 14.29 2.17
N GLN A 339 -4.83 14.50 1.61
CA GLN A 339 -5.00 14.68 0.18
C GLN A 339 -4.57 16.08 -0.25
N SER A 340 -5.16 17.14 0.29
CA SER A 340 -4.91 18.54 -0.13
C SER A 340 -3.44 18.98 -0.04
N GLN A 341 -2.66 18.38 0.86
CA GLN A 341 -1.22 18.64 1.01
C GLN A 341 -0.35 18.01 -0.10
N GLN A 342 -0.90 17.11 -0.91
CA GLN A 342 -0.15 16.54 -2.02
C GLN A 342 0.13 17.61 -3.08
N ARG A 343 1.38 17.67 -3.56
CA ARG A 343 1.88 18.74 -4.45
C ARG A 343 1.04 18.92 -5.72
N GLN A 344 0.50 17.85 -6.28
CA GLN A 344 -0.40 17.90 -7.44
C GLN A 344 -1.59 18.83 -7.22
N TRP A 345 -2.22 18.77 -6.04
CA TRP A 345 -3.46 19.51 -5.78
C TRP A 345 -3.15 20.95 -5.39
N GLN A 346 -2.07 21.18 -4.67
CA GLN A 346 -1.53 22.53 -4.44
C GLN A 346 -1.19 23.22 -5.77
N PHE A 347 -0.51 22.52 -6.68
CA PHE A 347 -0.18 23.03 -8.01
C PHE A 347 -1.44 23.39 -8.82
N TRP A 348 -2.38 22.45 -8.96
CA TRP A 348 -3.60 22.70 -9.74
C TRP A 348 -4.51 23.75 -9.11
N LYS A 349 -4.53 23.87 -7.78
CA LYS A 349 -5.19 24.98 -7.07
C LYS A 349 -4.56 26.33 -7.43
N ALA A 350 -3.24 26.42 -7.43
CA ALA A 350 -2.55 27.64 -7.82
C ALA A 350 -2.76 27.99 -9.32
N VAL A 351 -2.78 26.98 -10.21
CA VAL A 351 -3.14 27.18 -11.62
C VAL A 351 -4.59 27.67 -11.74
N ALA A 352 -5.54 27.10 -11.01
CA ALA A 352 -6.92 27.59 -10.99
C ALA A 352 -7.01 29.04 -10.52
N MET A 353 -6.26 29.42 -9.47
CA MET A 353 -6.17 30.81 -9.01
C MET A 353 -5.63 31.76 -10.09
N LEU A 354 -4.61 31.36 -10.86
CA LEU A 354 -4.13 32.15 -12.01
C LEU A 354 -5.26 32.39 -13.03
N GLN A 355 -6.00 31.34 -13.37
CA GLN A 355 -7.07 31.40 -14.36
C GLN A 355 -8.29 32.21 -13.89
N LEU A 356 -8.50 32.29 -12.58
CA LEU A 356 -9.54 33.12 -11.95
C LEU A 356 -9.09 34.57 -11.67
N GLY A 357 -7.86 34.94 -12.04
CA GLY A 357 -7.33 36.31 -11.87
C GLY A 357 -6.71 36.59 -10.49
N HIS A 358 -6.59 35.60 -9.61
CA HIS A 358 -5.92 35.72 -8.30
C HIS A 358 -4.39 35.60 -8.41
N THR A 359 -3.78 36.41 -9.28
CA THR A 359 -2.38 36.25 -9.72
C THR A 359 -1.36 36.33 -8.59
N VAL A 360 -1.53 37.25 -7.63
CA VAL A 360 -0.56 37.46 -6.53
C VAL A 360 -0.50 36.23 -5.63
N GLN A 361 -1.67 35.75 -5.18
CA GLN A 361 -1.77 34.55 -4.34
C GLN A 361 -1.26 33.31 -5.06
N ALA A 362 -1.65 33.14 -6.33
CA ALA A 362 -1.22 32.00 -7.12
C ALA A 362 0.31 31.93 -7.31
N LYS A 363 0.96 33.07 -7.59
CA LYS A 363 2.41 33.14 -7.73
C LYS A 363 3.13 32.82 -6.42
N ALA A 364 2.58 33.23 -5.28
CA ALA A 364 3.13 32.88 -3.97
C ALA A 364 3.08 31.36 -3.74
N GLU A 365 1.93 30.71 -3.99
CA GLU A 365 1.77 29.26 -3.87
C GLU A 365 2.64 28.47 -4.86
N LEU A 366 2.76 28.91 -6.11
CA LEU A 366 3.70 28.29 -7.06
C LEU A 366 5.16 28.45 -6.60
N GLY A 367 5.49 29.57 -5.95
CA GLY A 367 6.82 29.82 -5.41
C GLY A 367 7.21 28.83 -4.31
N THR A 368 6.28 28.44 -3.43
CA THR A 368 6.54 27.42 -2.40
C THR A 368 6.69 26.02 -2.99
N LEU A 369 6.03 25.74 -4.12
CA LEU A 369 6.10 24.45 -4.82
C LEU A 369 7.35 24.25 -5.68
N ALA A 370 8.01 25.34 -6.09
CA ALA A 370 9.18 25.29 -6.98
C ALA A 370 10.34 24.43 -6.43
N SER A 371 10.39 24.23 -5.11
CA SER A 371 11.34 23.36 -4.41
C SER A 371 10.60 22.37 -3.49
N PRO A 372 11.08 21.12 -3.30
CA PRO A 372 12.21 20.47 -3.95
C PRO A 372 11.91 20.06 -5.40
N TRP A 373 12.97 19.68 -6.12
CA TRP A 373 12.94 19.34 -7.54
C TRP A 373 12.12 18.07 -7.83
N THR A 374 10.81 18.25 -7.96
CA THR A 374 9.83 17.20 -8.30
C THR A 374 9.08 17.55 -9.57
N TYR A 375 8.28 16.63 -10.11
CA TYR A 375 7.47 16.89 -11.32
C TYR A 375 6.64 18.18 -11.19
N TYR A 376 5.89 18.34 -10.10
CA TYR A 376 5.08 19.53 -9.87
C TYR A 376 5.90 20.77 -9.51
N GLY A 377 7.09 20.62 -8.93
CA GLY A 377 8.00 21.74 -8.70
C GLY A 377 8.55 22.30 -10.01
N GLN A 378 8.92 21.43 -10.96
CA GLN A 378 9.33 21.85 -12.31
C GLN A 378 8.20 22.53 -13.07
N LEU A 379 6.97 22.00 -12.97
CA LEU A 379 5.81 22.67 -13.55
C LEU A 379 5.52 24.02 -12.89
N ALA A 380 5.74 24.17 -11.58
CA ALA A 380 5.57 25.43 -10.89
C ALA A 380 6.61 26.47 -11.33
N MET A 381 7.88 26.08 -11.47
CA MET A 381 8.92 26.94 -12.05
C MET A 381 8.57 27.40 -13.47
N ALA A 382 8.11 26.46 -14.32
CA ALA A 382 7.68 26.77 -15.67
C ALA A 382 6.49 27.74 -15.69
N ALA A 383 5.50 27.55 -14.80
CA ALA A 383 4.36 28.45 -14.65
C ALA A 383 4.76 29.86 -14.16
N LEU A 384 5.85 29.96 -13.40
CA LEU A 384 6.44 31.23 -12.97
C LEU A 384 7.38 31.87 -14.02
N GLY A 385 7.66 31.19 -15.13
CA GLY A 385 8.64 31.63 -16.12
C GLY A 385 10.09 31.58 -15.61
N GLN A 386 10.36 30.79 -14.57
CA GLN A 386 11.70 30.60 -14.02
C GLN A 386 12.45 29.55 -14.84
N SER A 387 13.73 29.80 -15.14
CA SER A 387 14.61 28.81 -15.74
C SER A 387 14.99 27.74 -14.72
N LEU A 388 15.14 26.49 -15.19
CA LEU A 388 15.72 25.43 -14.39
C LEU A 388 17.20 25.74 -14.12
N ASP A 389 17.54 26.08 -12.87
CA ASP A 389 18.91 26.19 -12.41
C ASP A 389 19.29 24.93 -11.63
N LEU A 390 19.96 24.00 -12.32
CA LEU A 390 20.59 22.84 -11.70
C LEU A 390 21.91 23.30 -11.09
N ASN A 391 21.84 24.04 -9.99
CA ASN A 391 23.01 24.68 -9.35
C ASN A 391 24.19 23.67 -9.28
N THR A 392 25.13 23.80 -10.23
CA THR A 392 26.26 22.87 -10.43
C THR A 392 27.48 23.26 -9.61
N ASN A 393 27.40 24.43 -8.97
CA ASN A 393 28.49 25.09 -8.26
C ASN A 393 28.36 25.04 -6.74
N THR A 394 27.38 24.33 -6.16
CA THR A 394 27.56 23.90 -4.77
C THR A 394 28.73 22.95 -4.79
N ALA A 395 29.88 23.42 -4.27
CA ALA A 395 31.05 22.61 -4.01
C ALA A 395 30.61 21.22 -3.53
N ALA A 396 31.29 20.17 -4.00
CA ALA A 396 31.17 18.84 -3.41
C ALA A 396 31.00 19.03 -1.91
N GLU A 397 29.86 18.58 -1.35
CA GLU A 397 29.61 18.76 0.08
C GLU A 397 30.89 18.34 0.82
N PRO A 398 31.29 19.02 1.90
CA PRO A 398 32.51 18.67 2.63
C PRO A 398 32.59 17.18 3.02
N GLU A 399 31.46 16.45 3.01
CA GLU A 399 31.34 15.00 3.15
C GLU A 399 31.95 14.16 2.01
N ASP A 400 32.23 14.69 0.82
CA ASP A 400 32.98 13.95 -0.21
C ASP A 400 34.44 13.67 0.23
N ILE A 401 34.90 14.36 1.26
CA ILE A 401 36.20 14.19 1.90
C ILE A 401 36.05 13.16 3.03
N ALA A 402 36.09 11.88 2.66
CA ALA A 402 36.12 10.72 3.55
C ALA A 402 34.81 10.38 4.28
N LEU A 403 33.76 10.01 3.53
CA LEU A 403 32.79 9.07 4.09
C LEU A 403 33.53 7.78 4.47
N PRO A 404 33.41 7.27 5.70
CA PRO A 404 34.06 6.03 6.09
C PRO A 404 33.62 4.92 5.13
N VAL A 405 34.57 4.07 4.72
CA VAL A 405 34.22 2.78 4.12
C VAL A 405 33.48 2.02 5.22
N LEU A 406 32.15 2.10 5.19
CA LEU A 406 31.32 1.29 6.07
C LEU A 406 31.58 -0.16 5.67
N GLN A 407 31.97 -0.99 6.65
CA GLN A 407 31.93 -2.42 6.42
C GLN A 407 30.47 -2.79 6.20
N GLU A 408 30.17 -3.35 5.03
CA GLU A 408 28.84 -3.87 4.67
C GLU A 408 28.26 -4.63 5.86
N THR A 409 27.08 -4.26 6.35
CA THR A 409 26.36 -5.04 7.35
C THR A 409 25.96 -6.39 6.75
N ALA A 410 25.61 -7.37 7.58
CA ALA A 410 25.11 -8.64 7.08
C ALA A 410 23.81 -8.47 6.24
N SER A 411 22.97 -7.48 6.57
CA SER A 411 21.74 -7.17 5.83
C SER A 411 22.05 -6.47 4.50
N GLU A 412 22.96 -5.50 4.48
CA GLU A 412 23.43 -4.86 3.23
C GLU A 412 24.03 -5.91 2.27
N ARG A 413 24.87 -6.81 2.80
CA ARG A 413 25.45 -7.92 2.02
C ARG A 413 24.38 -8.87 1.50
N ALA A 414 23.38 -9.20 2.31
CA ALA A 414 22.24 -10.04 1.91
C ALA A 414 21.42 -9.37 0.80
N ALA A 415 21.08 -8.08 0.94
CA ALA A 415 20.35 -7.31 -0.06
C ALA A 415 21.06 -7.29 -1.41
N ILE A 416 22.36 -6.99 -1.42
CA ILE A 416 23.19 -6.99 -2.64
C ILE A 416 23.24 -8.40 -3.24
N LYS A 417 23.39 -9.45 -2.42
CA LYS A 417 23.41 -10.83 -2.92
C LYS A 417 22.06 -11.24 -3.53
N LEU A 418 20.94 -10.90 -2.89
CA LEU A 418 19.59 -11.12 -3.43
C LEU A 418 19.39 -10.38 -4.76
N TYR A 419 19.89 -9.14 -4.86
CA TYR A 419 19.86 -8.36 -6.10
C TYR A 419 20.64 -9.07 -7.22
N GLN A 420 21.85 -9.56 -6.93
CA GLN A 420 22.67 -10.32 -7.89
C GLN A 420 22.01 -11.64 -8.33
N LEU A 421 21.20 -12.25 -7.46
CA LEU A 421 20.40 -13.44 -7.76
C LEU A 421 19.12 -13.15 -8.56
N GLY A 422 18.81 -11.87 -8.83
CA GLY A 422 17.57 -11.45 -9.51
C GLY A 422 16.32 -11.46 -8.62
N LEU A 423 16.48 -11.65 -7.31
CA LEU A 423 15.39 -11.65 -6.32
C LEU A 423 15.13 -10.22 -5.83
N TYR A 424 14.71 -9.33 -6.76
CA TYR A 424 14.67 -7.89 -6.52
C TYR A 424 13.72 -7.44 -5.40
N TYR A 425 12.57 -8.10 -5.22
CA TYR A 425 11.64 -7.77 -4.14
C TYR A 425 12.20 -8.14 -2.75
N ASP A 426 12.86 -9.29 -2.66
CA ASP A 426 13.52 -9.74 -1.44
C ASP A 426 14.72 -8.83 -1.13
N ALA A 427 15.49 -8.45 -2.15
CA ALA A 427 16.60 -7.51 -2.05
C ALA A 427 16.15 -6.14 -1.52
N LEU A 428 15.08 -5.57 -2.08
CA LEU A 428 14.52 -4.31 -1.62
C LEU A 428 13.99 -4.39 -0.18
N SER A 429 13.43 -5.54 0.22
CA SER A 429 12.92 -5.73 1.58
C SER A 429 14.05 -5.74 2.62
N GLU A 430 15.17 -6.43 2.35
CA GLU A 430 16.38 -6.35 3.18
C GLU A 430 16.97 -4.94 3.19
N TRP A 431 17.04 -4.32 2.02
CA TRP A 431 17.57 -2.98 1.86
C TRP A 431 16.77 -1.92 2.63
N ASP A 432 15.43 -1.98 2.57
CA ASP A 432 14.54 -1.11 3.33
C ASP A 432 14.69 -1.29 4.85
N HIS A 433 14.89 -2.54 5.29
CA HIS A 433 15.11 -2.82 6.69
C HIS A 433 16.38 -2.13 7.20
N ASP A 434 17.50 -2.25 6.47
CA ASP A 434 18.75 -1.59 6.82
C ASP A 434 18.63 -0.05 6.75
N LEU A 435 18.08 0.48 5.66
CA LEU A 435 17.85 1.93 5.48
C LEU A 435 16.99 2.54 6.58
N SER A 436 16.03 1.80 7.13
CA SER A 436 15.17 2.27 8.24
C SER A 436 15.92 2.55 9.54
N THR A 437 17.14 2.01 9.68
CA THR A 437 18.02 2.23 10.84
C THR A 437 18.93 3.46 10.68
N LEU A 438 19.05 3.99 9.46
CA LEU A 438 19.90 5.15 9.17
C LEU A 438 19.21 6.44 9.60
N SER A 439 19.96 7.35 10.22
CA SER A 439 19.40 8.57 10.83
C SER A 439 19.90 9.86 10.20
N THR A 440 20.92 9.80 9.35
CA THR A 440 21.53 10.98 8.74
C THR A 440 21.57 10.90 7.21
N PRO A 441 21.41 12.03 6.48
CA PRO A 441 21.55 12.05 5.03
C PRO A 441 22.91 11.51 4.55
N GLY A 442 24.00 11.79 5.28
CA GLY A 442 25.34 11.29 4.95
C GLY A 442 25.45 9.75 4.98
N GLN A 443 24.79 9.09 5.95
CA GLN A 443 24.71 7.62 5.98
C GLN A 443 23.95 7.07 4.77
N ILE A 444 22.78 7.64 4.45
CA ILE A 444 22.00 7.22 3.28
C ILE A 444 22.81 7.40 1.99
N LYS A 445 23.53 8.52 1.86
CA LYS A 445 24.44 8.78 0.74
C LYS A 445 25.55 7.72 0.65
N ALA A 446 26.18 7.35 1.76
CA ALA A 446 27.23 6.34 1.80
C ALA A 446 26.71 4.95 1.37
N THR A 447 25.59 4.51 1.94
CA THR A 447 24.93 3.24 1.61
C THR A 447 24.50 3.18 0.14
N ALA A 448 23.97 4.28 -0.42
CA ALA A 448 23.66 4.36 -1.85
C ALA A 448 24.92 4.23 -2.75
N ARG A 449 26.05 4.86 -2.37
CA ARG A 449 27.32 4.74 -3.11
C ARG A 449 27.85 3.31 -3.12
N MET A 450 27.75 2.61 -1.99
CA MET A 450 28.14 1.21 -1.88
C MET A 450 27.32 0.33 -2.84
N ALA A 451 26.00 0.51 -2.90
CA ALA A 451 25.17 -0.21 -3.86
C ALA A 451 25.59 0.07 -5.32
N PHE A 452 25.90 1.31 -5.67
CA PHE A 452 26.40 1.65 -7.01
C PHE A 452 27.75 1.02 -7.34
N GLN A 453 28.67 0.93 -6.37
CA GLN A 453 29.96 0.24 -6.55
C GLN A 453 29.78 -1.25 -6.87
N GLN A 454 28.73 -1.86 -6.31
CA GLN A 454 28.34 -3.25 -6.58
C GLN A 454 27.42 -3.40 -7.81
N GLN A 455 27.23 -2.32 -8.59
CA GLN A 455 26.30 -2.27 -9.74
C GLN A 455 24.84 -2.62 -9.38
N ALA A 456 24.47 -2.50 -8.11
CA ALA A 456 23.11 -2.67 -7.61
C ALA A 456 22.30 -1.38 -7.83
N TRP A 457 22.09 -1.00 -9.09
CA TRP A 457 21.55 0.31 -9.50
C TRP A 457 20.21 0.63 -8.85
N LEU A 458 19.30 -0.34 -8.81
CA LEU A 458 17.96 -0.18 -8.20
C LEU A 458 18.07 0.16 -6.71
N LEU A 459 18.93 -0.55 -5.97
CA LEU A 459 19.14 -0.32 -4.54
C LEU A 459 19.75 1.05 -4.27
N GLY A 460 20.76 1.44 -5.07
CA GLY A 460 21.39 2.76 -4.95
C GLY A 460 20.44 3.90 -5.30
N ILE A 461 19.62 3.76 -6.34
CA ILE A 461 18.59 4.74 -6.71
C ILE A 461 17.53 4.85 -5.62
N HIS A 462 17.10 3.71 -5.06
CA HIS A 462 16.12 3.66 -3.99
C HIS A 462 16.62 4.37 -2.73
N ALA A 463 17.82 4.04 -2.25
CA ALA A 463 18.44 4.72 -1.11
C ALA A 463 18.57 6.24 -1.36
N SER A 464 19.02 6.64 -2.55
CA SER A 464 19.15 8.05 -2.93
C SER A 464 17.81 8.80 -2.90
N SER A 465 16.69 8.11 -3.17
CA SER A 465 15.35 8.72 -3.15
C SER A 465 14.86 9.08 -1.73
N LEU A 466 15.47 8.50 -0.70
CA LEU A 466 15.16 8.78 0.71
C LEU A 466 15.90 10.00 1.25
N ILE A 467 16.86 10.56 0.50
CA ILE A 467 17.62 11.73 0.93
C ILE A 467 16.67 12.94 1.07
N PRO A 468 16.52 13.51 2.28
CA PRO A 468 15.62 14.63 2.50
C PRO A 468 15.92 15.82 1.59
N HIS A 469 14.87 16.54 1.19
CA HIS A 469 14.94 17.80 0.44
C HIS A 469 15.70 17.75 -0.90
N GLY A 470 16.05 16.58 -1.43
CA GLY A 470 16.79 16.46 -2.68
C GLY A 470 18.24 16.94 -2.58
N GLY A 471 18.85 16.87 -1.38
CA GLY A 471 20.20 17.37 -1.09
C GLY A 471 21.34 16.81 -1.94
N ASP A 472 21.10 15.74 -2.72
CA ASP A 472 22.00 15.31 -3.79
C ASP A 472 21.21 14.63 -4.91
N TRP A 473 20.50 15.42 -5.71
CA TRP A 473 19.76 14.87 -6.85
C TRP A 473 20.68 14.10 -7.81
N ARG A 474 21.97 14.45 -7.96
CA ARG A 474 22.86 13.77 -8.92
C ARG A 474 23.00 12.29 -8.60
N GLN A 475 23.13 11.98 -7.31
CA GLN A 475 23.24 10.60 -6.84
C GLN A 475 22.02 9.74 -7.23
N GLY A 476 20.82 10.31 -7.22
CA GLY A 476 19.59 9.60 -7.60
C GLY A 476 19.35 9.46 -9.11
N TYR A 477 20.12 10.14 -9.95
CA TYR A 477 19.99 10.16 -11.42
C TYR A 477 21.27 9.68 -12.12
N VAL A 478 21.77 8.50 -11.69
CA VAL A 478 22.85 7.78 -12.37
C VAL A 478 22.45 7.34 -13.78
N LEU A 479 23.44 7.15 -14.65
CA LEU A 479 23.24 6.73 -16.05
C LEU A 479 24.07 5.48 -16.38
N PRO A 480 23.73 4.30 -15.83
CA PRO A 480 24.34 3.04 -16.24
C PRO A 480 23.95 2.73 -17.70
N TYR A 481 24.75 1.90 -18.36
CA TYR A 481 24.57 1.55 -19.78
C TYR A 481 24.53 2.77 -20.71
N ALA A 482 25.38 3.76 -20.42
CA ALA A 482 25.41 5.05 -21.09
C ALA A 482 25.59 4.93 -22.62
N ASP A 483 26.42 4.00 -23.07
CA ASP A 483 26.73 3.79 -24.48
C ASP A 483 25.61 3.07 -25.20
N GLU A 484 25.03 2.04 -24.57
CA GLU A 484 23.88 1.29 -25.10
C GLU A 484 22.65 2.19 -25.23
N ILE A 485 22.37 3.02 -24.20
CA ILE A 485 21.27 3.99 -24.24
C ILE A 485 21.52 5.05 -25.31
N SER A 486 22.77 5.49 -25.50
CA SER A 486 23.11 6.44 -26.56
C SER A 486 22.95 5.83 -27.95
N GLY A 487 23.36 4.57 -28.12
CA GLY A 487 23.14 3.79 -29.35
C GLY A 487 21.66 3.66 -29.67
N ALA A 488 20.83 3.29 -28.69
CA ALA A 488 19.38 3.18 -28.84
C ALA A 488 18.72 4.54 -29.14
N ALA A 489 19.17 5.62 -28.51
CA ALA A 489 18.71 6.98 -28.79
C ALA A 489 18.98 7.38 -30.25
N ASN A 490 20.19 7.12 -30.75
CA ASN A 490 20.56 7.41 -32.13
C ASN A 490 19.76 6.57 -33.14
N GLN A 491 19.52 5.30 -32.84
CA GLN A 491 18.74 4.40 -33.71
C GLN A 491 17.26 4.77 -33.78
N THR A 492 16.68 5.21 -32.66
CA THR A 492 15.23 5.52 -32.57
C THR A 492 14.90 6.99 -32.86
N GLY A 493 15.89 7.88 -32.84
CA GLY A 493 15.68 9.33 -32.91
C GLY A 493 15.12 9.94 -31.61
N LEU A 494 14.96 9.16 -30.55
CA LEU A 494 14.48 9.65 -29.25
C LEU A 494 15.59 10.34 -28.46
N ARG A 495 15.21 11.32 -27.63
CA ARG A 495 16.18 12.00 -26.76
C ARG A 495 16.74 11.01 -25.74
N ARG A 496 18.07 10.95 -25.63
CA ARG A 496 18.79 10.11 -24.63
C ARG A 496 18.22 10.24 -23.21
N ALA A 497 17.96 11.48 -22.77
CA ALA A 497 17.41 11.75 -21.44
C ALA A 497 16.00 11.16 -21.24
N PHE A 498 15.17 11.13 -22.29
CA PHE A 498 13.84 10.52 -22.23
C PHE A 498 13.93 9.00 -22.07
N LEU A 499 14.77 8.34 -22.88
CA LEU A 499 15.00 6.89 -22.77
C LEU A 499 15.56 6.50 -21.40
N ALA A 500 16.56 7.24 -20.91
CA ALA A 500 17.14 7.00 -19.60
C ALA A 500 16.11 7.18 -18.47
N GLY A 501 15.29 8.23 -18.53
CA GLY A 501 14.21 8.47 -17.57
C GLY A 501 13.16 7.35 -17.57
N LEU A 502 12.80 6.85 -18.76
CA LEU A 502 11.88 5.73 -18.90
C LEU A 502 12.45 4.45 -18.30
N ILE A 503 13.69 4.07 -18.64
CA ILE A 503 14.34 2.87 -18.09
C ILE A 503 14.45 2.96 -16.56
N ARG A 504 14.85 4.13 -16.03
CA ARG A 504 14.90 4.37 -14.59
C ARG A 504 13.54 4.14 -13.92
N GLN A 505 12.47 4.64 -14.52
CA GLN A 505 11.11 4.50 -13.98
C GLN A 505 10.60 3.06 -14.02
N GLU A 506 10.89 2.33 -15.11
CA GLU A 506 10.35 0.98 -15.33
C GLU A 506 11.12 -0.09 -14.54
N SER A 507 12.44 0.03 -14.42
CA SER A 507 13.27 -1.03 -13.84
C SER A 507 14.28 -0.57 -12.80
N GLY A 508 14.50 0.74 -12.63
CA GLY A 508 15.66 1.24 -11.88
C GLY A 508 16.99 0.67 -12.41
N PHE A 509 17.04 0.32 -13.70
CA PHE A 509 18.15 -0.36 -14.36
C PHE A 509 18.44 -1.79 -13.87
N ALA A 510 17.51 -2.44 -13.16
CA ALA A 510 17.59 -3.85 -12.79
C ALA A 510 17.35 -4.75 -14.02
N PHE A 511 18.32 -5.60 -14.35
CA PHE A 511 18.24 -6.47 -15.52
C PHE A 511 17.20 -7.59 -15.31
N GLY A 512 16.28 -7.76 -16.25
CA GLY A 512 15.31 -8.87 -16.22
C GLY A 512 14.25 -8.79 -15.11
N ILE A 513 14.10 -7.64 -14.43
CA ILE A 513 12.98 -7.40 -13.51
C ILE A 513 11.64 -7.50 -14.25
N ARG A 514 10.61 -7.98 -13.56
CA ARG A 514 9.26 -8.20 -14.11
C ARG A 514 8.21 -7.50 -13.26
N SER A 515 7.22 -6.90 -13.91
CA SER A 515 6.07 -6.21 -13.32
C SER A 515 5.11 -7.15 -12.60
#